data_AF-A0A937QG19-F1
#
_entry.id   AF-A0A937QG19-F1
#
_cell.length_a   1.000
_cell.length_b   1.000
_cell.length_c   1.000
_cell.angle_alpha   90.00
_cell.angle_beta   90.00
_cell.angle_gamma   90.00
#
_symmetry.space_group_name_H-M   'P 1'
#
loop_
_entity.id
_entity.type
_entity.pdbx_description
1 polymer ?
#
loop_
_entity_poly.entity_id
_entity_poly.type
_entity_poly.pdbx_seq_one_letter_code
_entity_poly.pdbx_strand_id
1 'polypeptide(L)'
;MSDMGSIAMEYWERLPHRFPCVSLDECIVMPNHLHGIIIIVGAQFIAPWNEDLLGAINRAPTLGEIIRSFKAVTSRQIRVSVNQTFGWQRNYYEHVIRNEDSLNHIREYISTNPMRWELDRENPDRKGEDEFDRWLDTFKGHPDVTFQKTESD
;
A
#
# COMPACT_ATOMS: atom_id res chain seq x y z
N MET A 1 -1.44 -18.36 8.04
CA MET A 1 -1.93 -17.42 7.00
C MET A 1 -3.22 -18.00 6.42
N SER A 2 -4.26 -17.20 6.20
CA SER A 2 -5.53 -17.67 5.60
C SER A 2 -5.41 -17.80 4.08
N ASP A 3 -6.30 -18.54 3.43
CA ASP A 3 -6.31 -18.69 1.96
C ASP A 3 -6.43 -17.33 1.24
N MET A 4 -7.28 -16.44 1.76
CA MET A 4 -7.41 -15.07 1.24
C MET A 4 -6.11 -14.29 1.39
N GLY A 5 -5.43 -14.45 2.52
CA GLY A 5 -4.15 -13.80 2.78
C GLY A 5 -3.04 -14.32 1.88
N SER A 6 -2.99 -15.63 1.63
CA SER A 6 -2.05 -16.26 0.69
C SER A 6 -2.24 -15.72 -0.73
N ILE A 7 -3.48 -15.57 -1.20
CA ILE A 7 -3.78 -14.96 -2.51
C ILE A 7 -3.32 -13.50 -2.53
N ALA A 8 -3.61 -12.72 -1.48
CA ALA A 8 -3.17 -11.33 -1.41
C ALA A 8 -1.64 -11.22 -1.49
N MET A 9 -0.91 -12.06 -0.76
CA MET A 9 0.55 -12.10 -0.77
C MET A 9 1.12 -12.51 -2.14
N GLU A 10 0.57 -13.57 -2.74
CA GLU A 10 0.99 -14.04 -4.07
C GLU A 10 0.88 -12.94 -5.12
N TYR A 11 -0.21 -12.19 -5.13
CA TYR A 11 -0.40 -11.09 -6.09
C TYR A 11 0.39 -9.83 -5.73
N TRP A 12 0.73 -9.63 -4.45
CA TRP A 12 1.63 -8.57 -4.03
C TRP A 12 3.03 -8.82 -4.61
N GLU A 13 3.57 -10.02 -4.43
CA GLU A 13 4.87 -10.44 -4.97
C GLU A 13 4.93 -10.42 -6.51
N ARG A 14 3.79 -10.48 -7.19
CA ARG A 14 3.68 -10.36 -8.65
C ARG A 14 3.67 -8.92 -9.17
N LEU A 15 3.61 -7.91 -8.30
CA LEU A 15 3.58 -6.51 -8.73
C LEU A 15 4.76 -6.13 -9.63
N PRO A 16 6.03 -6.49 -9.35
CA PRO A 16 7.17 -6.19 -10.23
C PRO A 16 7.07 -6.82 -11.62
N HIS A 17 6.42 -7.99 -11.74
CA HIS A 17 6.21 -8.64 -13.04
C HIS A 17 5.22 -7.85 -13.91
N ARG A 18 4.22 -7.22 -13.28
CA ARG A 18 3.21 -6.42 -13.98
C ARG A 18 3.67 -4.98 -14.20
N PHE A 19 4.41 -4.43 -13.24
CA PHE A 19 4.91 -3.07 -13.23
C PHE A 19 6.44 -3.12 -13.06
N PRO A 20 7.21 -3.19 -14.15
CA PRO A 20 8.67 -3.32 -14.08
C PRO A 20 9.39 -2.18 -13.35
N CYS A 21 8.73 -1.03 -13.18
CA CYS A 21 9.21 0.10 -12.39
C CYS A 21 8.93 -0.04 -10.88
N VAL A 22 8.34 -1.15 -10.43
CA VAL A 22 8.04 -1.41 -9.02
C VAL A 22 9.06 -2.38 -8.44
N SER A 23 9.66 -1.97 -7.33
CA SER A 23 10.35 -2.87 -6.40
C SER A 23 9.55 -2.95 -5.10
N LEU A 24 9.64 -4.08 -4.42
CA LEU A 24 8.96 -4.33 -3.16
C LEU A 24 9.98 -4.41 -2.03
N ASP A 25 9.52 -4.05 -0.84
CA ASP A 25 10.24 -4.15 0.41
C ASP A 25 9.28 -4.76 1.44
N GLU A 26 9.48 -4.52 2.74
CA GLU A 26 8.73 -5.17 3.82
C GLU A 26 7.21 -5.13 3.62
N CYS A 27 6.56 -6.26 3.88
CA CYS A 27 5.13 -6.50 3.66
C CYS A 27 4.59 -7.50 4.70
N ILE A 28 3.40 -7.22 5.24
CA ILE A 28 2.69 -8.15 6.11
C ILE A 28 1.20 -8.18 5.77
N VAL A 29 0.64 -9.39 5.75
CA VAL A 29 -0.80 -9.61 5.62
C VAL A 29 -1.40 -9.84 7.00
N MET A 30 -2.29 -8.94 7.39
CA MET A 30 -3.04 -8.99 8.64
C MET A 30 -4.45 -9.58 8.37
N PRO A 31 -5.20 -9.96 9.42
CA PRO A 31 -6.51 -10.58 9.23
C PRO A 31 -7.51 -9.75 8.40
N ASN A 32 -7.41 -8.41 8.44
CA ASN A 32 -8.34 -7.52 7.75
C ASN A 32 -7.67 -6.49 6.80
N HIS A 33 -6.34 -6.42 6.76
CA HIS A 33 -5.62 -5.46 5.91
C HIS A 33 -4.22 -5.97 5.53
N LEU A 34 -3.52 -5.21 4.70
CA LEU A 34 -2.14 -5.48 4.28
C LEU A 34 -1.34 -4.19 4.48
N HIS A 35 -0.16 -4.30 5.08
CA HIS A 35 0.86 -3.25 5.05
C HIS A 35 1.98 -3.65 4.13
N GLY A 36 2.50 -2.71 3.34
CA GLY A 36 3.60 -2.99 2.43
C GLY A 36 4.29 -1.73 1.94
N ILE A 37 5.59 -1.84 1.66
CA ILE A 37 6.40 -0.78 1.09
C ILE A 37 6.58 -1.04 -0.41
N ILE A 38 6.29 -0.01 -1.21
CA ILE A 38 6.48 0.00 -2.66
C ILE A 38 7.51 1.07 -3.00
N ILE A 39 8.51 0.69 -3.81
CA ILE A 39 9.52 1.59 -4.34
C ILE A 39 9.26 1.73 -5.85
N ILE A 40 8.95 2.94 -6.31
CA ILE A 40 8.76 3.21 -7.74
C ILE A 40 10.07 3.78 -8.31
N VAL A 41 10.76 2.96 -9.10
CA VAL A 41 12.03 3.31 -9.73
C VAL A 41 11.81 3.87 -11.15
N GLY A 42 12.62 4.83 -11.57
CA GLY A 42 12.58 5.32 -12.95
C GLY A 42 11.37 6.18 -13.31
N ALA A 43 10.71 6.80 -12.32
CA ALA A 43 9.73 7.86 -12.56
C ALA A 43 10.43 9.08 -13.19
N GLN A 44 10.58 9.08 -14.52
CA GLN A 44 10.96 10.28 -15.25
C GLN A 44 9.84 11.30 -15.06
N PHE A 45 10.10 12.38 -14.34
CA PHE A 45 9.30 13.59 -14.42
C PHE A 45 9.42 14.13 -15.84
N ILE A 46 8.50 13.75 -16.73
CA ILE A 46 8.38 14.39 -18.03
C ILE A 46 7.64 15.71 -17.78
N ALA A 47 8.38 16.79 -17.55
CA ALA A 47 7.83 18.13 -17.65
C ALA A 47 7.42 18.37 -19.12
N PRO A 48 6.18 18.82 -19.42
CA PRO A 48 5.73 19.02 -20.78
C PRO A 48 6.35 20.31 -21.32
N TRP A 49 7.53 20.21 -21.92
CA TRP A 49 8.15 21.32 -22.68
C TRP A 49 8.36 20.95 -24.15
N ASN A 50 7.51 20.08 -24.72
CA ASN A 50 7.46 19.88 -26.17
C ASN A 50 6.09 19.37 -26.60
N GLU A 51 5.41 20.15 -27.44
CA GLU A 51 4.11 19.83 -28.04
C GLU A 51 4.18 18.72 -29.11
N ASP A 52 5.39 18.30 -29.53
CA ASP A 52 5.59 17.37 -30.66
C ASP A 52 5.75 15.87 -30.30
N LEU A 53 5.66 15.47 -29.02
CA LEU A 53 5.77 14.05 -28.61
C LEU A 53 4.42 13.33 -28.64
N LEU A 54 3.82 13.27 -29.83
CA LEU A 54 2.57 12.57 -30.12
C LEU A 54 2.83 11.07 -30.39
N GLY A 55 3.21 10.31 -29.36
CA GLY A 55 3.33 8.85 -29.50
C GLY A 55 4.11 8.18 -28.38
N ALA A 56 3.38 7.66 -27.39
CA ALA A 56 3.87 6.92 -26.22
C ALA A 56 4.66 7.76 -25.19
N ILE A 57 3.95 8.63 -24.48
CA ILE A 57 4.35 9.04 -23.13
C ILE A 57 4.29 7.79 -22.26
N ASN A 58 5.41 7.07 -22.11
CA ASN A 58 5.56 6.01 -21.11
C ASN A 58 5.61 6.68 -19.73
N ARG A 59 4.47 7.20 -19.26
CA ARG A 59 4.35 7.70 -17.90
C ARG A 59 4.50 6.49 -16.97
N ALA A 60 5.39 6.61 -15.99
CA ALA A 60 5.44 5.63 -14.92
C ALA A 60 4.04 5.52 -14.29
N PRO A 61 3.55 4.32 -13.98
CA PRO A 61 2.26 4.14 -13.32
C PRO A 61 2.28 4.86 -11.97
N THR A 62 1.20 5.57 -11.69
CA THR A 62 0.94 6.16 -10.38
C THR A 62 0.72 5.05 -9.34
N LEU A 63 0.98 5.35 -8.06
CA LEU A 63 0.68 4.43 -6.97
C LEU A 63 -0.79 3.96 -7.00
N GLY A 64 -1.72 4.90 -7.29
CA GLY A 64 -3.14 4.57 -7.43
C GLY A 64 -3.44 3.59 -8.57
N GLU A 65 -2.71 3.61 -9.69
CA GLU A 65 -2.86 2.60 -10.76
C GLU A 65 -2.38 1.22 -10.32
N ILE A 66 -1.26 1.16 -9.60
CA ILE A 66 -0.71 -0.08 -9.06
C ILE A 66 -1.69 -0.70 -8.05
N ILE A 67 -2.14 0.07 -7.06
CA ILE A 67 -3.06 -0.40 -6.03
C ILE A 67 -4.43 -0.76 -6.60
N ARG A 68 -4.95 0.00 -7.57
CA ARG A 68 -6.20 -0.35 -8.28
C ARG A 68 -6.08 -1.71 -8.94
N SER A 69 -4.99 -1.95 -9.66
CA SER A 69 -4.74 -3.23 -10.33
C SER A 69 -4.64 -4.38 -9.32
N PHE A 70 -3.89 -4.17 -8.23
CA PHE A 70 -3.75 -5.14 -7.15
C PHE A 70 -5.11 -5.52 -6.55
N LYS A 71 -5.89 -4.52 -6.11
CA LYS A 71 -7.21 -4.73 -5.49
C LYS A 71 -8.19 -5.42 -6.43
N ALA A 72 -8.18 -5.06 -7.72
CA ALA A 72 -9.09 -5.65 -8.70
C ALA A 72 -8.81 -7.14 -8.92
N VAL A 73 -7.54 -7.50 -9.14
CA VAL A 73 -7.17 -8.89 -9.47
C VAL A 73 -7.33 -9.80 -8.25
N THR A 74 -6.92 -9.34 -7.07
CA THR A 74 -7.05 -10.09 -5.81
C THR A 74 -8.51 -10.27 -5.43
N SER A 75 -9.34 -9.21 -5.54
CA SER A 75 -10.79 -9.34 -5.29
C SER A 75 -11.42 -10.39 -6.19
N ARG A 76 -11.08 -10.37 -7.49
CA ARG A 76 -11.60 -11.36 -8.43
C ARG A 76 -11.18 -12.78 -8.03
N GLN A 77 -9.91 -12.99 -7.74
CA GLN A 77 -9.40 -14.32 -7.40
C GLN A 77 -10.00 -14.85 -6.09
N ILE A 78 -10.03 -14.02 -5.05
CA ILE A 78 -10.61 -14.39 -3.75
C ILE A 78 -12.11 -14.69 -3.89
N ARG A 79 -12.86 -13.88 -4.66
CA ARG A 79 -14.29 -14.11 -4.88
C ARG A 79 -14.60 -15.42 -5.58
N VAL A 80 -13.78 -15.80 -6.55
CA VAL A 80 -13.97 -17.04 -7.30
C VAL A 80 -13.54 -18.27 -6.49
N SER A 81 -12.47 -18.15 -5.70
CA SER A 81 -11.82 -19.32 -5.08
C SER A 81 -12.12 -19.53 -3.60
N VAL A 82 -12.49 -18.50 -2.85
CA VAL A 82 -12.54 -18.56 -1.37
C VAL A 82 -13.81 -17.92 -0.80
N ASN A 83 -14.08 -16.64 -1.12
CA ASN A 83 -15.17 -15.88 -0.53
C ASN A 83 -15.80 -14.90 -1.52
N GLN A 84 -16.98 -15.24 -2.05
CA GLN A 84 -17.71 -14.46 -3.06
C GLN A 84 -18.07 -13.03 -2.63
N THR A 85 -18.18 -12.75 -1.32
CA THR A 85 -18.53 -11.42 -0.81
C THR A 85 -17.32 -10.55 -0.50
N PHE A 86 -16.09 -11.07 -0.65
CA PHE A 86 -14.88 -10.33 -0.34
C PHE A 86 -14.79 -8.99 -1.07
N GLY A 87 -14.30 -7.96 -0.40
CA GLY A 87 -13.98 -6.68 -1.01
C GLY A 87 -12.98 -5.91 -0.19
N TRP A 88 -12.04 -5.24 -0.86
CA TRP A 88 -11.19 -4.28 -0.20
C TRP A 88 -11.99 -3.04 0.19
N GLN A 89 -11.64 -2.44 1.34
CA GLN A 89 -12.08 -1.09 1.67
C GLN A 89 -11.76 -0.11 0.53
N ARG A 90 -12.63 0.90 0.37
CA ARG A 90 -12.39 2.01 -0.56
C ARG A 90 -11.15 2.79 -0.11
N ASN A 91 -10.42 3.35 -1.08
CA ASN A 91 -9.13 4.04 -0.87
C ASN A 91 -8.06 3.17 -0.20
N TYR A 92 -6.92 3.77 0.13
CA TYR A 92 -5.81 3.14 0.81
C TYR A 92 -5.00 4.22 1.53
N TYR A 93 -4.28 3.83 2.58
CA TYR A 93 -3.33 4.73 3.24
C TYR A 93 -2.01 4.74 2.46
N GLU A 94 -1.44 5.93 2.25
CA GLU A 94 -0.12 6.09 1.67
C GLU A 94 0.71 7.10 2.49
N HIS A 95 2.01 6.84 2.58
CA HIS A 95 2.98 7.71 3.22
C HIS A 95 4.29 7.70 2.43
N VAL A 96 4.79 8.88 2.06
CA VAL A 96 6.05 8.99 1.32
C VAL A 96 7.23 8.96 2.28
N ILE A 97 8.03 7.88 2.21
CA ILE A 97 9.24 7.68 3.00
C ILE A 97 10.41 8.42 2.33
N ARG A 98 11.03 9.38 3.03
CA ARG A 98 12.09 10.26 2.45
C ARG A 98 13.50 10.01 2.94
N ASN A 99 13.66 9.26 4.01
CA ASN A 99 14.97 9.01 4.61
C ASN A 99 15.07 7.58 5.15
N GLU A 100 16.30 7.14 5.37
CA GLU A 100 16.62 5.78 5.78
C GLU A 100 16.15 5.45 7.20
N ASP A 101 16.18 6.41 8.13
CA ASP A 101 15.72 6.21 9.51
C ASP A 101 14.21 5.92 9.54
N SER A 102 13.42 6.73 8.83
CA SER A 102 11.98 6.51 8.64
C SER A 102 11.71 5.18 7.94
N LEU A 103 12.51 4.82 6.94
CA LEU A 103 12.37 3.54 6.24
C LEU A 103 12.57 2.36 7.20
N ASN A 104 13.64 2.37 7.98
CA ASN A 104 13.95 1.31 8.92
C ASN A 104 12.89 1.19 10.03
N HIS A 105 12.40 2.32 10.55
CA HIS A 105 11.34 2.32 11.55
C HIS A 105 10.02 1.77 11.00
N ILE A 106 9.67 2.10 9.75
CA ILE A 106 8.46 1.56 9.10
C ILE A 106 8.62 0.06 8.81
N ARG A 107 9.79 -0.41 8.35
CA ARG A 107 10.06 -1.85 8.20
C ARG A 107 9.89 -2.60 9.53
N GLU A 108 10.45 -2.05 10.61
CA GLU A 108 10.29 -2.63 11.94
C GLU A 108 8.82 -2.70 12.34
N TYR A 109 8.04 -1.63 12.14
CA TYR A 109 6.60 -1.65 12.39
C TYR A 109 5.90 -2.75 11.59
N ILE A 110 6.11 -2.82 10.27
CA ILE A 110 5.43 -3.81 9.41
C ILE A 110 5.75 -5.24 9.90
N SER A 111 7.02 -5.55 10.15
CA SER A 111 7.42 -6.89 10.61
C SER A 111 6.89 -7.25 12.01
N THR A 112 6.73 -6.26 12.89
CA THR A 112 6.28 -6.47 14.29
C THR A 112 4.78 -6.24 14.49
N ASN A 113 4.06 -5.73 13.49
CA ASN A 113 2.63 -5.43 13.56
C ASN A 113 1.78 -6.63 14.03
N PRO A 114 2.02 -7.89 13.62
CA PRO A 114 1.30 -9.04 14.17
C PRO A 114 1.38 -9.15 15.69
N MET A 115 2.50 -8.77 16.30
CA MET A 115 2.68 -8.78 17.76
C MET A 115 1.98 -7.59 18.44
N ARG A 116 1.69 -6.54 17.67
CA ARG A 116 1.07 -5.29 18.11
C ARG A 116 -0.41 -5.22 17.76
N TRP A 117 -1.03 -6.31 17.30
CA TRP A 117 -2.42 -6.35 16.84
C TRP A 117 -3.42 -5.74 17.85
N GLU A 118 -3.23 -5.92 19.16
CA GLU A 118 -4.12 -5.33 20.17
C GLU A 118 -4.10 -3.79 20.21
N LEU A 119 -3.05 -3.16 19.70
CA LEU A 119 -2.86 -1.71 19.63
C LEU A 119 -3.13 -1.15 18.22
N ASP A 120 -3.27 -2.02 17.22
CA ASP A 120 -3.43 -1.66 15.82
C ASP A 120 -4.73 -0.86 15.59
N ARG A 121 -4.65 0.25 14.85
CA ARG A 121 -5.80 1.12 14.55
C ARG A 121 -6.91 0.45 13.73
N GLU A 122 -6.59 -0.57 12.94
CA GLU A 122 -7.57 -1.31 12.13
C GLU A 122 -8.14 -2.50 12.90
N ASN A 123 -7.69 -2.77 14.13
CA ASN A 123 -8.30 -3.77 15.00
C ASN A 123 -9.63 -3.25 15.59
N PRO A 124 -10.77 -3.90 15.33
CA PRO A 124 -12.06 -3.49 15.91
C PRO A 124 -12.09 -3.53 17.44
N ASP A 125 -11.25 -4.37 18.06
CA ASP A 125 -11.16 -4.56 19.51
C ASP A 125 -9.94 -3.86 20.12
N ARG A 126 -9.44 -2.79 19.48
CA ARG A 126 -8.22 -2.06 19.87
C ARG A 126 -8.27 -1.64 21.34
N LYS A 127 -7.21 -1.94 22.10
CA LYS A 127 -7.11 -1.72 23.56
C LYS A 127 -6.28 -0.51 23.98
N GLY A 128 -5.63 0.19 23.05
CA GLY A 128 -4.74 1.30 23.34
C GLY A 128 -4.29 2.05 22.08
N GLU A 129 -3.26 2.88 22.20
CA GLU A 129 -2.62 3.56 21.05
C GLU A 129 -1.23 3.00 20.82
N ASP A 130 -0.90 2.67 19.57
CA ASP A 130 0.45 2.30 19.20
C ASP A 130 1.39 3.53 19.24
N GLU A 131 2.60 3.36 19.75
CA GLU A 131 3.64 4.39 19.70
C GLU A 131 4.04 4.71 18.26
N PHE A 132 3.97 3.72 17.38
CA PHE A 132 4.20 3.92 15.96
C PHE A 132 3.16 4.85 15.35
N ASP A 133 1.87 4.70 15.68
CA ASP A 133 0.83 5.60 15.19
C ASP A 133 1.07 7.04 15.66
N ARG A 134 1.50 7.22 16.93
CA ARG A 134 1.88 8.53 17.47
C ARG A 134 3.11 9.12 16.75
N TRP A 135 4.12 8.29 16.47
CA TRP A 135 5.29 8.70 15.69
C TRP A 135 4.90 9.07 14.26
N LEU A 136 4.06 8.27 13.61
CA LEU A 136 3.57 8.51 12.24
C LEU A 136 2.75 9.79 12.16
N ASP A 137 2.01 10.11 13.22
CA ASP A 137 1.24 11.34 13.34
C ASP A 137 2.10 12.60 13.43
N THR A 138 3.38 12.49 13.80
CA THR A 138 4.31 13.64 13.78
C THR A 138 4.56 14.17 12.36
N PHE A 139 4.25 13.37 11.33
CA PHE A 139 4.31 13.79 9.93
C PHE A 139 2.99 14.41 9.43
N LYS A 140 1.90 14.40 10.21
CA LYS A 140 0.63 15.04 9.84
C LYS A 140 0.82 16.56 9.72
N GLY A 141 0.39 17.11 8.59
CA GLY A 141 0.57 18.53 8.26
C GLY A 141 1.87 18.85 7.52
N HIS A 142 2.77 17.88 7.35
CA HIS A 142 3.83 17.97 6.35
C HIS A 142 3.20 17.80 4.96
N PRO A 143 3.66 18.49 3.89
CA PRO A 143 3.10 18.46 2.51
C PRO A 143 3.06 17.09 1.81
N ASP A 144 3.29 16.03 2.58
CA ASP A 144 3.95 14.81 2.21
C ASP A 144 3.21 13.56 2.68
N VAL A 145 2.12 13.76 3.43
CA VAL A 145 1.18 12.74 3.85
C VAL A 145 -0.17 13.04 3.19
N THR A 146 -0.46 12.34 2.11
CA THR A 146 -1.76 12.46 1.43
C THR A 146 -2.74 11.49 2.05
N PHE A 147 -3.65 12.00 2.88
CA PHE A 147 -4.80 11.23 3.34
C PHE A 147 -5.88 11.23 2.26
N GLN A 148 -5.95 10.20 1.43
CA GLN A 148 -7.16 9.93 0.63
C GLN A 148 -8.18 9.18 1.49
N LYS A 149 -8.63 9.79 2.58
CA LYS A 149 -9.71 9.25 3.40
C LYS A 149 -11.01 9.93 2.98
N THR A 150 -11.70 9.41 1.97
CA THR A 150 -13.13 9.74 1.85
C THR A 150 -13.87 8.92 2.90
N GLU A 151 -14.42 9.58 3.89
CA GLU A 151 -15.51 9.02 4.70
C GLU A 151 -16.58 8.51 3.73
N SER A 152 -17.08 7.30 3.99
CA SER A 152 -18.27 6.79 3.33
C SER A 152 -19.27 6.41 4.40
N ASP A 153 -20.44 7.05 4.31
CA ASP A 153 -21.70 6.70 4.96
C ASP A 153 -22.07 5.22 4.78
#